data_AF-A0A2P6Q9W5-F1
#
_entry.id   AF-A0A2P6Q9W5-F1
#
_cell.length_a   1.000
_cell.length_b   1.000
_cell.length_c   1.000
_cell.angle_alpha   90.00
_cell.angle_beta   90.00
_cell.angle_gamma   90.00
#
_symmetry.space_group_name_H-M   'P 1'
#
loop_
_entity.id
_entity.type
_entity.pdbx_description
1 polymer ?
#
loop_
_entity_poly.entity_id
_entity_poly.type
_entity_poly.pdbx_seq_one_letter_code
_entity_poly.pdbx_strand_id
1 'polypeptide(L)'
;MVSLPAVAGFRFRKLEERAKVVEEVQKHVWPLIEVGKVKPVVHHRFPFAKAAEAHRLMESGKHFGKILLIPNDRFENSRIEQS
;
A
#
# COMPACT_ATOMS: atom_id res chain seq x y z
N MET A 1 7.26 -20.02 -17.70
CA MET A 1 8.28 -19.03 -17.28
C MET A 1 7.63 -17.65 -17.34
N VAL A 2 6.87 -17.27 -16.30
CA VAL A 2 6.23 -15.96 -16.24
C VAL A 2 7.27 -15.01 -15.67
N SER A 3 7.90 -14.21 -16.52
CA SER A 3 8.79 -13.14 -16.07
C SER A 3 7.91 -12.12 -15.34
N LEU A 4 7.83 -12.22 -14.00
CA LEU A 4 7.32 -11.16 -13.15
C LEU A 4 8.31 -10.00 -13.28
N PRO A 5 7.99 -8.91 -14.01
CA PRO A 5 8.93 -7.82 -14.12
C PRO A 5 9.00 -7.21 -12.74
N ALA A 6 10.14 -7.41 -12.10
CA ALA A 6 10.49 -7.02 -10.74
C ALA A 6 9.70 -5.80 -10.23
N VAL A 7 9.16 -5.95 -9.02
CA VAL A 7 8.61 -4.87 -8.18
C VAL A 7 9.62 -3.71 -8.02
N ALA A 8 10.91 -3.96 -8.27
CA ALA A 8 11.94 -2.95 -8.41
C ALA A 8 11.79 -2.15 -9.71
N GLY A 9 11.52 -0.85 -9.58
CA GLY A 9 11.67 0.10 -10.67
C GLY A 9 10.38 0.59 -11.34
N PHE A 10 9.18 0.35 -10.77
CA PHE A 10 7.95 0.98 -11.28
C PHE A 10 8.07 2.52 -11.39
N ARG A 11 8.86 3.14 -10.51
CA ARG A 11 9.15 4.58 -10.52
C ARG A 11 9.98 5.05 -11.73
N PHE A 12 10.71 4.16 -12.40
CA PHE A 12 11.62 4.48 -13.49
C PHE A 12 11.12 4.03 -14.89
N ARG A 13 9.89 3.51 -14.99
CA ARG A 13 9.31 3.05 -16.26
C ARG A 13 8.69 4.18 -17.07
N LYS A 14 8.67 4.04 -18.40
CA LYS A 14 7.98 4.97 -19.31
C LYS A 14 6.47 4.96 -19.02
N LEU A 15 5.78 6.07 -19.29
CA LEU A 15 4.35 6.23 -18.95
C LEU A 15 3.49 5.11 -19.58
N GLU A 16 3.72 4.80 -20.84
CA GLU A 16 3.02 3.76 -21.60
C GLU A 16 3.19 2.37 -20.98
N GLU A 17 4.39 2.05 -20.49
CA GLU A 17 4.67 0.79 -19.82
C GLU A 17 3.99 0.71 -18.45
N ARG A 18 3.96 1.83 -17.70
CA ARG A 18 3.25 1.91 -16.42
C ARG A 18 1.75 1.77 -16.61
N ALA A 19 1.19 2.35 -17.67
CA ALA A 19 -0.23 2.24 -18.00
C ALA A 19 -0.61 0.77 -18.24
N LYS A 20 0.17 0.04 -19.05
CA LYS A 20 -0.05 -1.40 -19.28
C LYS A 20 0.00 -2.21 -17.97
N VAL A 21 1.00 -1.96 -17.13
CA VAL A 21 1.10 -2.64 -15.83
C VAL A 21 -0.10 -2.33 -14.93
N VAL A 22 -0.56 -1.08 -14.90
CA VAL A 22 -1.73 -0.68 -14.11
C VAL A 22 -3.00 -1.35 -14.63
N GLU A 23 -3.19 -1.42 -15.94
CA GLU A 23 -4.33 -2.11 -16.57
C GLU A 23 -4.36 -3.59 -16.18
N GLU A 24 -3.23 -4.28 -16.26
CA GLU A 24 -3.14 -5.70 -15.90
C GLU A 24 -3.35 -5.94 -14.40
N VAL A 25 -2.85 -5.04 -13.54
CA VAL A 25 -3.13 -5.08 -12.10
C VAL A 25 -4.62 -4.88 -11.82
N GLN A 26 -5.30 -3.98 -12.54
CA GLN A 26 -6.74 -3.79 -12.39
C GLN A 26 -7.52 -5.04 -12.80
N LYS A 27 -7.18 -5.67 -13.94
CA LYS A 27 -7.87 -6.88 -14.41
C LYS A 27 -7.71 -8.08 -13.48
N HIS A 28 -6.51 -8.28 -12.94
CA HIS A 28 -6.17 -9.53 -12.25
C HIS A 28 -6.10 -9.42 -10.73
N VAL A 29 -5.64 -8.28 -10.19
CA VAL A 29 -5.41 -8.13 -8.75
C VAL A 29 -6.61 -7.48 -8.06
N TRP A 30 -7.28 -6.53 -8.71
CA TRP A 30 -8.40 -5.82 -8.10
C TRP A 30 -9.56 -6.74 -7.67
N PRO A 31 -10.01 -7.70 -8.50
CA PRO A 31 -11.04 -8.66 -8.07
C PRO A 31 -10.61 -9.49 -6.85
N LEU A 32 -9.32 -9.79 -6.71
CA LEU A 32 -8.78 -10.53 -5.57
C LEU A 32 -8.80 -9.70 -4.27
N ILE A 33 -8.66 -8.38 -4.39
CA ILE A 33 -8.80 -7.44 -3.26
C ILE A 33 -10.27 -7.35 -2.86
N GLU A 34 -11.19 -7.23 -3.83
CA GLU A 34 -12.64 -7.13 -3.58
C GLU A 34 -13.19 -8.37 -2.86
N VAL A 35 -12.77 -9.58 -3.27
CA VAL A 35 -13.15 -10.83 -2.60
C VAL A 35 -12.31 -11.13 -1.34
N GLY A 36 -11.44 -10.21 -0.93
CA GLY A 36 -10.66 -10.31 0.30
C GLY A 36 -9.51 -11.34 0.29
N LYS A 37 -9.18 -11.92 -0.86
CA LYS A 37 -8.06 -12.87 -1.02
C LYS A 37 -6.69 -12.18 -0.96
N VAL A 38 -6.62 -10.90 -1.32
CA VAL A 38 -5.41 -10.07 -1.22
C VAL A 38 -5.69 -8.93 -0.23
N LYS A 39 -4.96 -8.91 0.89
CA LYS A 39 -5.08 -7.87 1.92
C LYS A 39 -3.78 -7.08 2.06
N PRO A 40 -3.80 -5.74 1.97
CA PRO A 40 -2.62 -4.92 2.24
C PRO A 40 -2.15 -5.10 3.70
N VAL A 41 -0.87 -5.40 3.89
CA VAL A 41 -0.26 -5.40 5.23
C VAL A 41 0.04 -3.94 5.62
N VAL A 42 -0.74 -3.44 6.58
CA VAL A 42 -0.56 -2.11 7.16
C VAL A 42 0.21 -2.26 8.46
N HIS A 43 1.38 -1.62 8.54
CA HIS A 43 2.23 -1.65 9.73
C HIS A 43 1.70 -0.71 10.80
N HIS A 44 1.50 0.56 10.44
CA HIS A 44 1.02 1.60 11.35
C HIS A 44 0.19 2.64 10.61
N ARG A 45 -0.76 3.24 11.35
CA ARG A 45 -1.52 4.41 10.93
C ARG A 45 -1.15 5.57 11.83
N PHE A 46 -0.89 6.73 11.25
CA PHE A 46 -0.61 7.97 11.98
C PHE A 46 -1.58 9.05 11.52
N PRO A 47 -2.15 9.85 12.44
CA PRO A 47 -2.79 11.10 12.07
C PRO A 47 -1.85 12.00 11.26
N PHE A 48 -2.39 12.83 10.38
CA PHE A 48 -1.59 13.82 9.62
C PHE A 48 -0.71 14.69 10.54
N ALA A 49 -1.23 15.04 11.72
CA ALA A 49 -0.47 15.77 12.75
C ALA A 49 0.82 15.04 13.20
N LYS A 50 0.89 13.71 13.05
CA LYS A 50 2.03 12.87 13.42
C LYS A 50 2.86 12.42 12.22
N ALA A 51 2.77 13.10 11.07
CA ALA A 51 3.55 12.74 9.88
C ALA A 51 5.07 12.69 10.13
N ALA A 52 5.62 13.54 11.01
CA ALA A 52 7.04 13.49 11.38
C ALA A 52 7.40 12.19 12.12
N GLU A 53 6.50 11.66 12.95
CA GLU A 53 6.70 10.39 13.64
C GLU A 53 6.61 9.20 12.69
N ALA A 54 5.65 9.24 11.76
CA ALA A 54 5.55 8.28 10.67
C ALA A 54 6.84 8.23 9.84
N HIS A 55 7.44 9.40 9.56
CA HIS A 55 8.69 9.51 8.84
C HIS A 55 9.87 8.91 9.61
N ARG A 56 9.99 9.19 10.91
CA ARG A 56 11.02 8.56 11.76
C ARG A 56 10.90 7.04 11.81
N LEU A 57 9.67 6.51 11.89
CA LEU A 57 9.44 5.07 11.83
C LEU A 57 9.85 4.49 10.47
N MET A 58 9.57 5.21 9.38
CA MET A 58 10.00 4.85 8.03
C MET A 58 11.53 4.78 7.94
N GLU A 59 12.24 5.81 8.41
CA GLU A 59 13.71 5.89 8.38
C GLU A 59 14.39 4.82 9.25
N SER A 60 13.75 4.43 10.37
CA SER A 60 14.30 3.41 11.26
C SER A 60 14.45 2.03 10.61
N GLY A 61 13.78 1.80 9.48
CA GLY A 61 13.76 0.49 8.79
C GLY A 61 13.01 -0.62 9.55
N LYS A 62 12.43 -0.33 10.73
CA LYS A 62 11.73 -1.32 11.57
C LYS A 62 10.28 -1.59 11.15
N HIS A 63 9.80 -0.94 10.09
CA HIS A 63 8.44 -1.10 9.60
C HIS A 63 8.36 -2.19 8.53
N PHE A 64 7.46 -3.15 8.72
CA PHE A 64 7.12 -4.16 7.71
C PHE A 64 5.74 -3.88 7.15
N GLY A 65 5.67 -3.47 5.88
CA GLY A 65 4.42 -3.12 5.20
C GLY A 65 4.22 -1.62 5.04
N LYS A 66 2.96 -1.20 4.85
CA LYS A 66 2.63 0.21 4.56
C LYS A 66 2.43 1.02 5.85
N ILE A 67 3.00 2.22 5.88
CA ILE A 67 2.64 3.26 6.87
C ILE A 67 1.58 4.16 6.23
N LEU A 68 0.45 4.35 6.90
CA LEU A 68 -0.64 5.18 6.41
C LEU A 68 -0.75 6.47 7.21
N LEU A 69 -0.95 7.58 6.51
CA LEU A 69 -1.33 8.85 7.11
C LEU A 69 -2.84 9.02 6.99
N ILE A 70 -3.53 9.34 8.10
CA ILE A 70 -4.98 9.53 8.14
C ILE A 70 -5.34 11.01 8.33
N PRO A 71 -6.27 11.59 7.54
CA PRO A 71 -6.58 13.02 7.57
C PRO A 71 -7.22 13.51 8.87
N ASN A 72 -7.93 12.65 9.61
CA ASN A 72 -8.59 12.94 10.87
C ASN A 72 -8.60 11.69 11.78
N ASP A 73 -8.62 11.95 13.09
CA ASP A 73 -8.98 11.08 14.22
C ASP A 73 -10.30 10.30 14.04
N ARG A 74 -11.22 10.75 13.17
CA ARG A 74 -12.47 10.02 12.86
C ARG A 74 -12.29 8.65 12.18
N PHE A 75 -11.12 8.33 11.67
CA PHE A 75 -10.83 7.02 11.09
C PHE A 75 -10.20 6.02 12.08
N GLU A 76 -10.04 6.39 13.36
CA GLU A 76 -9.35 5.55 14.35
C GLU A 76 -10.13 4.29 14.76
N ASN A 77 -11.46 4.23 14.62
CA ASN A 77 -12.27 3.16 15.25
C ASN A 77 -13.05 2.21 14.33
N SER A 78 -12.95 2.29 13.00
CA SER A 78 -13.91 1.56 12.15
C SER A 78 -13.45 0.21 11.57
N ARG A 79 -12.38 -0.44 12.08
CA ARG A 79 -11.97 -1.77 11.52
C ARG A 79 -11.00 -2.62 12.37
N ILE A 80 -11.02 -2.49 13.71
CA ILE A 80 -10.32 -3.45 14.60
C ILE A 80 -11.35 -4.14 15.50
N GLU A 81 -12.27 -4.83 14.85
CA GLU A 81 -12.99 -6.00 15.36
C GLU A 81 -13.53 -6.64 14.09
N GLN A 82 -12.91 -7.75 13.66
CA GLN A 82 -13.38 -8.77 12.70
C GLN A 82 -12.15 -9.44 12.05
N SER A 83 -11.33 -10.11 12.86
CA SER A 83 -10.87 -11.49 12.65
C SER A 83 -9.93 -11.92 13.76
#